data_AF-H5SJP8-F1
#
_entry.id   AF-H5SJP8-F1
#
_cell.length_a   1.000
_cell.length_b   1.000
_cell.length_c   1.000
_cell.angle_alpha   90.00
_cell.angle_beta   90.00
_cell.angle_gamma   90.00
#
_symmetry.space_group_name_H-M   'P 1'
#
loop_
_entity.id
_entity.type
_entity.pdbx_description
1 polymer ?
#
loop_
_entity_poly.entity_id
_entity_poly.type
_entity_poly.pdbx_seq_one_letter_code
_entity_poly.pdbx_strand_id
1 'polypeptide(L)'
;MAANPYRQLPAVHEVLNWPEVQTLLNAHAAELVTEVVRQEIAELRQRIRRGETPDWDAERQRLPQRIRQRLQQADRPWLRPVINATGILLHTNLGRAPLAESAVQAVCQAARGYVNLEMDLESGERSSRQDVVRRWLTRLLPAESATAVNNNAAATVLVLRALAQGREVIVSRGELVEIGGSFRLPEIMQASGAVLREVGTTNITRLSDYAQAITPATALILRVHRSNFVMRGHTSQPSLEDLVKLAHERELWLVDDIGSGALADYSRWGFRGEPSPAESLRLGADLVLFSGDKLLGGPQAGLIAGRRELIQRIEKDPLMRAFRLDKMTLAALEATLRLYLDPAQALHEVPILRLLSQSLEQLRRRARRIAAKLRSLPLLRQVQVREDRVAVGGGSLPEQTLPTIVIAVKPQACTDAELAQRLRTSEPPLVPRIQDGCVLLDLRSVFPEQDALLVKSVTDACTIAKN
;
A
#
# COMPACT_ATOMS: atom_id res chain seq x y z
N MET A 1 -53.61 -25.96 -25.78
CA MET A 1 -53.06 -25.64 -24.45
C MET A 1 -51.62 -25.21 -24.66
N ALA A 2 -51.23 -23.99 -24.31
CA ALA A 2 -49.83 -23.58 -24.38
C ALA A 2 -49.00 -24.56 -23.51
N ALA A 3 -47.95 -25.15 -24.08
CA ALA A 3 -47.10 -26.10 -23.38
C ALA A 3 -46.55 -25.45 -22.10
N ASN A 4 -46.64 -26.13 -20.96
CA ASN A 4 -46.14 -25.61 -19.69
C ASN A 4 -44.62 -25.35 -19.80
N PRO A 5 -44.16 -24.09 -19.81
CA PRO A 5 -42.76 -23.75 -20.08
C PRO A 5 -41.81 -24.26 -18.99
N TYR A 6 -42.30 -24.55 -17.78
CA TYR A 6 -41.50 -25.11 -16.70
C TYR A 6 -41.07 -26.56 -16.94
N ARG A 7 -41.79 -27.32 -17.79
CA ARG A 7 -41.45 -28.73 -18.07
C ARG A 7 -40.18 -28.89 -18.91
N GLN A 8 -39.74 -27.83 -19.58
CA GLN A 8 -38.56 -27.82 -20.44
C GLN A 8 -37.29 -27.34 -19.71
N LEU A 9 -37.42 -26.90 -18.45
CA LEU A 9 -36.31 -26.46 -17.62
C LEU A 9 -35.51 -27.70 -17.14
N PRO A 10 -34.21 -27.82 -17.49
CA PRO A 10 -33.44 -29.01 -17.16
C PRO A 10 -33.22 -29.12 -15.65
N ALA A 11 -33.16 -30.35 -15.15
CA ALA A 11 -32.79 -30.59 -13.77
C ALA A 11 -31.29 -30.33 -13.55
N VAL A 12 -30.90 -29.96 -12.33
CA VAL A 12 -29.50 -29.68 -11.98
C VAL A 12 -28.59 -30.86 -12.35
N HIS A 13 -29.00 -32.09 -12.05
CA HIS A 13 -28.22 -33.29 -12.36
C HIS A 13 -28.05 -33.53 -13.87
N GLU A 14 -29.04 -33.16 -14.69
CA GLU A 14 -28.95 -33.28 -16.15
C GLU A 14 -27.92 -32.29 -16.70
N VAL A 15 -27.96 -31.02 -16.25
CA VAL A 15 -27.00 -29.99 -16.66
C VAL A 15 -25.59 -30.34 -16.21
N LEU A 16 -25.42 -30.89 -15.02
CA LEU A 16 -24.12 -31.37 -14.54
C LEU A 16 -23.56 -32.49 -15.42
N ASN A 17 -24.40 -33.30 -16.06
CA ASN A 17 -23.97 -34.36 -16.98
C ASN A 17 -23.69 -33.87 -18.42
N TRP A 18 -23.89 -32.60 -18.73
CA TRP A 18 -23.56 -32.06 -20.05
C TRP A 18 -22.04 -32.03 -20.28
N PRO A 19 -21.54 -32.40 -21.47
CA PRO A 19 -20.09 -32.46 -21.75
C PRO A 19 -19.35 -31.14 -21.43
N GLU A 20 -19.97 -30.00 -21.71
CA GLU A 20 -19.41 -28.68 -21.48
C GLU A 20 -19.27 -28.35 -19.99
N VAL A 21 -20.18 -28.87 -19.16
CA VAL A 21 -20.19 -28.66 -17.70
C VAL A 21 -19.29 -29.68 -17.00
N GLN A 22 -19.22 -30.91 -17.50
CA GLN A 22 -18.23 -31.92 -17.07
C GLN A 22 -16.79 -31.41 -17.23
N THR A 23 -16.52 -30.66 -18.29
CA THR A 23 -15.21 -30.00 -18.47
C THR A 23 -14.92 -29.00 -17.34
N LEU A 24 -15.93 -28.30 -16.82
CA LEU A 24 -15.78 -27.36 -15.71
C LEU A 24 -15.57 -28.08 -14.37
N LEU A 25 -16.19 -29.24 -14.16
CA LEU A 25 -15.98 -30.07 -12.96
C LEU A 25 -14.54 -30.61 -12.84
N ASN A 26 -13.82 -30.73 -13.95
CA ASN A 26 -12.40 -31.10 -13.94
C ASN A 26 -11.48 -29.93 -13.53
N ALA A 27 -11.94 -28.69 -13.67
CA ALA A 27 -11.15 -27.49 -13.44
C ALA A 27 -11.50 -26.76 -12.14
N HIS A 28 -12.69 -27.00 -11.58
CA HIS A 28 -13.23 -26.29 -10.43
C HIS A 28 -13.84 -27.24 -9.40
N ALA A 29 -13.96 -26.80 -8.15
CA ALA A 29 -14.59 -27.57 -7.09
C ALA A 29 -16.06 -27.91 -7.45
N ALA A 30 -16.44 -29.18 -7.33
CA ALA A 30 -17.76 -29.66 -7.75
C ALA A 30 -18.92 -28.96 -7.03
N GLU A 31 -18.73 -28.57 -5.77
CA GLU A 31 -19.71 -27.80 -5.00
C GLU A 31 -19.98 -26.43 -5.63
N LEU A 32 -18.93 -25.72 -6.03
CA LEU A 32 -19.03 -24.40 -6.67
C LEU A 32 -19.73 -24.50 -8.03
N VAL A 33 -19.38 -25.50 -8.84
CA VAL A 33 -20.05 -25.75 -10.13
C VAL A 33 -21.54 -26.04 -9.91
N THR A 34 -21.86 -26.88 -8.93
CA THR A 34 -23.26 -27.23 -8.60
C THR A 34 -24.05 -26.01 -8.13
N GLU A 35 -23.44 -25.15 -7.31
CA GLU A 35 -24.05 -23.90 -6.87
C GLU A 35 -24.36 -22.98 -8.05
N VAL A 36 -23.39 -22.75 -8.94
CA VAL A 36 -23.57 -21.91 -10.14
C VAL A 36 -24.67 -22.47 -11.04
N VAL A 37 -24.70 -23.78 -11.28
CA VAL A 37 -25.76 -24.44 -12.06
C VAL A 37 -27.13 -24.21 -11.40
N ARG A 38 -27.25 -24.35 -10.07
CA ARG A 38 -28.50 -24.07 -9.34
C ARG A 38 -28.95 -22.63 -9.51
N GLN A 39 -28.02 -21.67 -9.44
CA GLN A 39 -28.32 -20.25 -9.61
C GLN A 39 -28.81 -19.93 -11.03
N GLU A 40 -28.14 -20.43 -12.07
CA GLU A 40 -28.53 -20.22 -13.47
C GLU A 40 -29.91 -20.84 -13.78
N ILE A 41 -30.18 -22.05 -13.27
CA ILE A 41 -31.50 -22.69 -13.37
C ILE A 41 -32.56 -21.89 -12.60
N ALA A 42 -32.24 -21.36 -11.42
CA ALA A 42 -33.15 -20.52 -10.66
C ALA A 42 -33.50 -19.22 -11.40
N GLU A 43 -32.54 -18.61 -12.10
CA GLU A 43 -32.78 -17.43 -12.94
C GLU A 43 -33.66 -17.74 -14.15
N LEU A 44 -33.42 -18.85 -14.84
CA LEU A 44 -34.31 -19.31 -15.91
C LEU A 44 -35.73 -19.51 -15.39
N ARG A 45 -35.88 -20.09 -14.19
CA ARG A 45 -37.18 -20.25 -13.53
C ARG A 45 -37.83 -18.90 -13.22
N GLN A 46 -37.07 -17.88 -12.81
CA GLN A 46 -37.59 -16.54 -12.59
C GLN A 46 -38.04 -15.85 -13.88
N ARG A 47 -37.31 -16.02 -15.00
CA ARG A 47 -37.70 -15.52 -16.31
C ARG A 47 -39.05 -16.08 -16.77
N ILE A 48 -39.23 -17.39 -16.64
CA ILE A 48 -40.51 -18.05 -16.93
C ILE A 48 -41.64 -17.51 -16.03
N ARG A 49 -41.37 -17.26 -14.74
CA ARG A 49 -42.35 -16.64 -13.82
C ARG A 49 -42.79 -15.25 -14.25
N ARG A 50 -41.93 -14.49 -14.93
CA ARG A 50 -42.24 -13.16 -15.48
C ARG A 50 -42.98 -13.21 -16.81
N GLY A 51 -43.34 -14.39 -17.31
CA GLY A 51 -44.08 -14.59 -18.56
C GLY A 51 -43.19 -14.75 -19.80
N GLU A 52 -41.86 -14.82 -19.64
CA GLU A 52 -40.96 -15.14 -20.75
C GLU A 52 -41.13 -16.61 -21.16
N THR A 53 -41.09 -16.88 -22.46
CA THR A 53 -41.03 -18.24 -23.01
C THR A 53 -39.67 -18.43 -23.65
N PRO A 54 -38.69 -19.03 -22.96
CA PRO A 54 -37.35 -19.22 -23.51
C PRO A 54 -37.36 -20.14 -24.73
N ASP A 55 -36.55 -19.82 -25.72
CA ASP A 55 -36.17 -20.76 -26.78
C ASP A 55 -35.17 -21.76 -26.19
N TRP A 56 -35.61 -23.00 -25.96
CA TRP A 56 -34.83 -23.99 -25.24
C TRP A 56 -33.64 -24.54 -26.03
N ASP A 57 -33.71 -24.55 -27.37
CA ASP A 57 -32.56 -24.93 -28.19
C ASP A 57 -31.46 -23.87 -28.06
N ALA A 58 -31.84 -22.59 -28.06
CA ALA A 58 -30.93 -21.49 -27.82
C ALA A 58 -30.40 -21.48 -26.36
N GLU A 59 -31.24 -21.72 -25.35
CA GLU A 59 -30.80 -21.77 -23.95
C GLU A 59 -29.87 -22.96 -23.70
N ARG A 60 -30.09 -24.12 -24.33
CA ARG A 60 -29.18 -25.28 -24.20
C ARG A 60 -27.78 -24.97 -24.74
N GLN A 61 -27.68 -24.15 -25.77
CA GLN A 61 -26.39 -23.68 -26.31
C GLN A 61 -25.75 -22.58 -25.43
N ARG A 62 -26.56 -21.70 -24.82
CA ARG A 62 -26.07 -20.53 -24.05
C ARG A 62 -25.77 -20.83 -22.59
N LEU A 63 -26.53 -21.73 -21.97
CA LEU A 63 -26.44 -22.04 -20.54
C LEU A 63 -25.04 -22.52 -20.11
N PRO A 64 -24.34 -23.40 -20.86
CA PRO A 64 -22.96 -23.76 -20.52
C PRO A 64 -22.01 -22.56 -20.51
N GLN A 65 -22.19 -21.60 -21.44
CA GLN A 65 -21.39 -20.39 -21.49
C GLN A 65 -21.69 -19.46 -20.31
N ARG A 66 -22.97 -19.31 -19.92
CA ARG A 66 -23.38 -18.54 -18.72
C ARG A 66 -22.82 -19.16 -17.44
N ILE A 67 -22.95 -20.48 -17.28
CA ILE A 67 -22.35 -21.23 -16.16
C ILE A 67 -20.85 -20.97 -16.11
N ARG A 68 -20.13 -21.11 -17.23
CA ARG A 68 -18.70 -20.82 -17.29
C ARG A 68 -18.37 -19.39 -16.86
N GLN A 69 -19.12 -18.39 -17.37
CA GLN A 69 -18.90 -16.99 -17.03
C GLN A 69 -19.16 -16.70 -15.55
N ARG A 70 -20.25 -17.23 -14.98
CA ARG A 70 -20.55 -17.06 -13.56
C ARG A 70 -19.54 -17.79 -12.68
N LEU A 71 -19.12 -18.99 -13.08
CA LEU A 71 -18.09 -19.75 -12.37
C LEU A 71 -16.76 -19.02 -12.38
N GLN A 72 -16.35 -18.47 -13.52
CA GLN A 72 -15.19 -17.58 -13.61
C GLN A 72 -15.32 -16.33 -12.71
N GLN A 73 -16.53 -15.87 -12.41
CA GLN A 73 -16.73 -14.76 -11.47
C GLN A 73 -16.68 -15.22 -10.01
N ALA A 74 -17.26 -16.39 -9.72
CA ALA A 74 -17.36 -16.94 -8.37
C ALA A 74 -16.03 -17.52 -7.86
N ASP A 75 -15.22 -18.10 -8.75
CA ASP A 75 -13.90 -18.68 -8.45
C ASP A 75 -12.77 -17.64 -8.49
N ARG A 76 -13.10 -16.35 -8.64
CA ARG A 76 -12.09 -15.28 -8.66
C ARG A 76 -11.49 -15.08 -7.28
N PRO A 77 -10.15 -14.98 -7.17
CA PRO A 77 -9.51 -14.53 -5.95
C PRO A 77 -10.00 -13.14 -5.52
N TRP A 78 -10.27 -12.98 -4.23
CA TRP A 78 -10.63 -11.69 -3.63
C TRP A 78 -9.52 -10.65 -3.77
N LEU A 79 -8.27 -11.07 -3.54
CA LEU A 79 -7.09 -10.25 -3.78
C LEU A 79 -6.57 -10.52 -5.18
N ARG A 80 -6.48 -9.48 -6.00
CA ARG A 80 -6.08 -9.57 -7.40
C ARG A 80 -5.21 -8.38 -7.82
N PRO A 81 -4.33 -8.54 -8.81
CA PRO A 81 -3.59 -7.42 -9.38
C PRO A 81 -4.54 -6.36 -9.94
N VAL A 82 -4.19 -5.09 -9.76
CA VAL A 82 -4.96 -3.94 -10.23
C VAL A 82 -4.01 -2.97 -10.95
N ILE A 83 -4.47 -2.39 -12.05
CA ILE A 83 -3.78 -1.27 -12.70
C ILE A 83 -4.17 0.01 -11.96
N ASN A 84 -3.21 0.61 -11.25
CA ASN A 84 -3.39 1.89 -10.59
C ASN A 84 -3.23 3.03 -11.61
N ALA A 85 -4.33 3.62 -12.05
CA ALA A 85 -4.35 4.79 -12.93
C ALA A 85 -4.86 6.05 -12.21
N THR A 86 -4.77 6.07 -10.87
CA THR A 86 -5.17 7.22 -10.04
C THR A 86 -4.11 8.32 -10.00
N GLY A 87 -2.86 7.96 -10.29
CA GLY A 87 -1.67 8.81 -10.17
C GLY A 87 -1.08 8.83 -8.76
N ILE A 88 -1.82 8.38 -7.75
CA ILE A 88 -1.35 8.27 -6.37
C ILE A 88 -0.41 7.06 -6.28
N LEU A 89 0.85 7.29 -5.95
CA LEU A 89 1.88 6.25 -5.96
C LEU A 89 1.80 5.32 -4.73
N LEU A 90 1.73 5.90 -3.53
CA LEU A 90 1.53 5.19 -2.26
C LEU A 90 0.04 5.18 -1.92
N HIS A 91 -0.72 4.40 -2.68
CA HIS A 91 -2.17 4.30 -2.52
C HIS A 91 -2.50 3.28 -1.41
N THR A 92 -3.00 3.75 -0.27
CA THR A 92 -3.30 2.89 0.90
C THR A 92 -4.25 1.74 0.57
N ASN A 93 -5.35 2.01 -0.15
CA ASN A 93 -6.32 0.97 -0.53
C ASN A 93 -5.81 -0.02 -1.59
N LEU A 94 -4.70 0.28 -2.28
CA LEU A 94 -4.12 -0.58 -3.31
C LEU A 94 -2.80 -1.23 -2.86
N GLY A 95 -2.51 -1.20 -1.55
CA GLY A 95 -1.36 -1.91 -0.97
C GLY A 95 -0.07 -1.10 -0.87
N ARG A 96 -0.12 0.24 -0.95
CA ARG A 96 1.04 1.15 -0.85
C ARG A 96 2.16 0.82 -1.86
N ALA A 97 3.38 0.56 -1.40
CA ALA A 97 4.55 0.36 -2.23
C ALA A 97 4.54 -1.03 -2.90
N PRO A 98 4.57 -1.10 -4.25
CA PRO A 98 4.90 -2.33 -4.94
C PRO A 98 6.37 -2.71 -4.69
N LEU A 99 6.66 -4.02 -4.67
CA LEU A 99 8.01 -4.54 -4.43
C LEU A 99 8.84 -4.59 -5.72
N ALA A 100 10.14 -4.39 -5.58
CA ALA A 100 11.10 -4.64 -6.66
C ALA A 100 11.09 -6.14 -7.04
N GLU A 101 11.42 -6.45 -8.29
CA GLU A 101 11.45 -7.85 -8.77
C GLU A 101 12.41 -8.72 -7.94
N SER A 102 13.57 -8.19 -7.55
CA SER A 102 14.52 -8.87 -6.66
C SER A 102 13.92 -9.20 -5.28
N ALA A 103 13.07 -8.33 -4.74
CA ALA A 103 12.36 -8.57 -3.49
C ALA A 103 11.23 -9.62 -3.66
N VAL A 104 10.50 -9.60 -4.79
CA VAL A 104 9.52 -10.65 -5.12
C VAL A 104 10.20 -12.02 -5.24
N GLN A 105 11.33 -12.08 -5.93
CA GLN A 105 12.12 -13.31 -6.07
C GLN A 105 12.60 -13.82 -4.72
N ALA A 106 13.09 -12.94 -3.84
CA ALA A 106 13.50 -13.29 -2.48
C ALA A 106 12.33 -13.88 -1.66
N VAL A 107 11.12 -13.30 -1.77
CA VAL A 107 9.91 -13.85 -1.15
C VAL A 107 9.59 -15.24 -1.70
N CYS A 108 9.59 -15.42 -3.02
CA CYS A 108 9.33 -16.72 -3.63
C CYS A 108 10.34 -17.79 -3.18
N GLN A 109 11.63 -17.45 -3.13
CA GLN A 109 12.66 -18.36 -2.65
C GLN A 109 12.46 -18.71 -1.17
N ALA A 110 12.23 -17.71 -0.32
CA ALA A 110 11.99 -17.92 1.11
C ALA A 110 10.70 -18.71 1.39
N ALA A 111 9.67 -18.56 0.56
CA ALA A 111 8.40 -19.26 0.70
C ALA A 111 8.48 -20.73 0.26
N ARG A 112 9.24 -21.03 -0.80
CA ARG A 112 9.33 -22.37 -1.41
C ARG A 112 9.96 -23.43 -0.50
N GLY A 113 10.85 -23.04 0.41
CA GLY A 113 11.60 -24.00 1.23
C GLY A 113 12.06 -23.46 2.57
N TYR A 114 13.02 -24.18 3.14
CA TYR A 114 13.74 -23.75 4.34
C TYR A 114 14.74 -22.65 3.99
N VAL A 115 14.92 -21.72 4.92
CA VAL A 115 15.94 -20.66 4.87
C VAL A 115 16.62 -20.57 6.23
N ASN A 116 17.85 -20.07 6.26
CA ASN A 116 18.64 -19.86 7.47
C ASN A 116 18.14 -18.66 8.30
N LEU A 117 16.84 -18.66 8.63
CA LEU A 117 16.14 -17.53 9.24
C LEU A 117 16.65 -17.15 10.64
N GLU A 118 16.98 -18.16 11.44
CA GLU A 118 17.49 -18.04 12.82
C GLU A 118 18.65 -19.01 13.03
N MET A 119 19.45 -19.25 11.99
CA MET A 119 20.61 -20.12 12.04
C MET A 119 21.78 -19.43 11.34
N ASP A 120 22.91 -19.35 12.03
CA ASP A 120 24.16 -18.98 11.39
C ASP A 120 24.74 -20.19 10.67
N LEU A 121 25.08 -20.03 9.39
CA LEU A 121 25.52 -21.15 8.55
C LEU A 121 26.98 -21.55 8.81
N GLU A 122 27.79 -20.64 9.36
CA GLU A 122 29.22 -20.90 9.63
C GLU A 122 29.39 -21.71 10.90
N SER A 123 28.73 -21.31 11.98
CA SER A 123 28.75 -21.99 13.28
C SER A 123 27.73 -23.13 13.38
N GLY A 124 26.64 -23.09 12.62
CA GLY A 124 25.49 -24.00 12.78
C GLY A 124 24.60 -23.68 13.99
N GLU A 125 24.89 -22.61 14.73
CA GLU A 125 24.16 -22.23 15.94
C GLU A 125 22.95 -21.33 15.65
N ARG A 126 22.09 -21.18 16.66
CA ARG A 126 20.91 -20.31 16.57
C ARG A 126 21.34 -18.84 16.52
N SER A 127 20.87 -18.10 15.52
CA SER A 127 21.10 -16.66 15.37
C SER A 127 19.82 -15.84 15.51
N SER A 128 19.95 -14.51 15.60
CA SER A 128 18.79 -13.63 15.60
C SER A 128 18.38 -13.30 14.17
N ARG A 129 17.10 -13.50 13.83
CA ARG A 129 16.60 -13.04 12.52
C ARG A 129 16.73 -11.53 12.31
N GLN A 130 16.86 -10.76 13.40
CA GLN A 130 17.07 -9.32 13.33
C GLN A 130 18.45 -8.95 12.79
N ASP A 131 19.40 -9.89 12.81
CA ASP A 131 20.75 -9.67 12.30
C ASP A 131 20.74 -9.31 10.81
N VAL A 132 19.77 -9.82 10.04
CA VAL A 132 19.57 -9.45 8.62
C VAL A 132 19.29 -7.95 8.49
N VAL A 133 18.32 -7.43 9.24
CA VAL A 133 17.96 -6.00 9.21
C VAL A 133 19.09 -5.15 9.76
N ARG A 134 19.65 -5.56 10.91
CA ARG A 134 20.75 -4.86 11.57
C ARG A 134 21.95 -4.71 10.64
N ARG A 135 22.34 -5.79 9.95
CA ARG A 135 23.48 -5.83 9.03
C ARG A 135 23.38 -4.80 7.91
N TRP A 136 22.18 -4.58 7.36
CA TRP A 136 21.99 -3.70 6.21
C TRP A 136 21.68 -2.27 6.63
N LEU A 137 20.84 -2.06 7.65
CA LEU A 137 20.53 -0.71 8.11
C LEU A 137 21.74 0.03 8.69
N THR A 138 22.63 -0.63 9.45
CA THR A 138 23.83 0.04 9.98
C THR A 138 24.89 0.33 8.91
N ARG A 139 24.76 -0.24 7.71
CA ARG A 139 25.55 0.17 6.53
C ARG A 139 24.95 1.40 5.84
N LEU A 140 23.62 1.52 5.85
CA LEU A 140 22.90 2.59 5.16
C LEU A 140 22.72 3.84 6.03
N LEU A 141 22.71 3.68 7.34
CA LEU A 141 22.41 4.71 8.32
C LEU A 141 23.57 4.88 9.31
N PRO A 142 23.79 6.08 9.86
CA PRO A 142 24.74 6.31 10.95
C PRO A 142 24.14 5.84 12.28
N ALA A 143 23.79 4.55 12.34
CA ALA A 143 23.22 3.88 13.51
C ALA A 143 24.20 2.83 14.04
N GLU A 144 24.27 2.69 15.36
CA GLU A 144 25.11 1.67 15.99
C GLU A 144 24.49 0.27 15.91
N SER A 145 23.16 0.22 15.86
CA SER A 145 22.35 -0.99 15.73
C SER A 145 20.99 -0.66 15.12
N ALA A 146 20.27 -1.69 14.70
CA ALA A 146 18.91 -1.58 14.19
C ALA A 146 18.15 -2.90 14.36
N THR A 147 16.83 -2.82 14.29
CA THR A 147 15.90 -3.95 14.35
C THR A 147 14.63 -3.63 13.55
N ALA A 148 13.79 -4.63 13.29
CA ALA A 148 12.48 -4.40 12.68
C ALA A 148 11.36 -5.28 13.26
N VAL A 149 10.16 -4.72 13.19
CA VAL A 149 8.90 -5.30 13.64
C VAL A 149 7.81 -5.14 12.58
N ASN A 150 6.63 -5.70 12.82
CA ASN A 150 5.52 -5.83 11.86
C ASN A 150 5.19 -4.55 11.08
N ASN A 151 5.09 -3.40 11.76
CA ASN A 151 4.83 -2.11 11.14
C ASN A 151 5.30 -0.97 12.07
N ASN A 152 5.28 0.28 11.60
CA ASN A 152 5.76 1.40 12.41
C ASN A 152 4.92 1.64 13.68
N ALA A 153 3.62 1.33 13.66
CA ALA A 153 2.80 1.42 14.87
C ALA A 153 3.29 0.46 15.97
N ALA A 154 3.62 -0.77 15.59
CA ALA A 154 4.24 -1.74 16.48
C ALA A 154 5.63 -1.28 16.95
N ALA A 155 6.40 -0.60 16.09
CA ALA A 155 7.68 0.01 16.48
C ALA A 155 7.48 1.07 17.57
N THR A 156 6.52 1.99 17.39
CA THR A 156 6.18 3.01 18.39
C THR A 156 5.75 2.38 19.71
N VAL A 157 4.84 1.39 19.70
CA VAL A 157 4.43 0.66 20.92
C VAL A 157 5.63 0.05 21.63
N LEU A 158 6.49 -0.66 20.89
CA LEU A 158 7.59 -1.41 21.48
C LEU A 158 8.67 -0.49 22.05
N VAL A 159 9.01 0.60 21.35
CA VAL A 159 9.97 1.60 21.82
C VAL A 159 9.46 2.25 23.10
N LEU A 160 8.20 2.72 23.12
CA LEU A 160 7.63 3.37 24.29
C LEU A 160 7.49 2.42 25.47
N ARG A 161 7.14 1.16 25.23
CA ARG A 161 7.05 0.14 26.28
C ARG A 161 8.43 -0.16 26.87
N ALA A 162 9.40 -0.48 26.03
CA ALA A 162 10.73 -0.88 26.47
C ALA A 162 11.50 0.25 27.18
N LEU A 163 11.22 1.51 26.85
CA LEU A 163 11.99 2.66 27.34
C LEU A 163 11.23 3.55 28.34
N ALA A 164 9.90 3.54 28.33
CA ALA A 164 9.09 4.50 29.08
C ALA A 164 7.84 3.91 29.75
N GLN A 165 7.72 2.57 29.90
CA GLN A 165 6.60 1.98 30.64
C GLN A 165 6.56 2.52 32.08
N GLY A 166 5.41 3.08 32.48
CA GLY A 166 5.20 3.71 33.78
C GLY A 166 5.89 5.07 33.96
N ARG A 167 6.49 5.63 32.90
CA ARG A 167 7.22 6.90 32.91
C ARG A 167 6.65 7.89 31.90
N GLU A 168 6.98 9.16 32.07
CA GLU A 168 6.45 10.23 31.22
C GLU A 168 7.20 10.31 29.89
N VAL A 169 6.44 10.52 28.82
CA VAL A 169 6.93 10.78 27.46
C VAL A 169 6.41 12.12 27.02
N ILE A 170 7.32 13.06 26.76
CA ILE A 170 6.97 14.42 26.34
C ILE A 170 6.80 14.46 24.83
N VAL A 171 5.68 14.99 24.35
CA VAL A 171 5.37 15.16 22.93
C VAL A 171 4.57 16.44 22.70
N SER A 172 4.76 17.09 21.56
CA SER A 172 3.97 18.28 21.20
C SER A 172 2.50 17.90 20.99
N ARG A 173 1.58 18.75 21.48
CA ARG A 173 0.14 18.61 21.21
C ARG A 173 -0.18 18.67 19.72
N GLY A 174 0.62 19.39 18.93
CA GLY A 174 0.52 19.47 17.47
C GLY A 174 0.97 18.19 16.73
N GLU A 175 1.56 17.24 17.44
CA GLU A 175 2.08 15.97 16.92
C GLU A 175 1.25 14.75 17.35
N LEU A 176 0.14 14.96 18.06
CA LEU A 176 -0.82 13.91 18.43
C LEU A 176 -1.68 13.51 17.21
N VAL A 177 -1.06 12.76 16.30
CA VAL A 177 -1.63 12.44 14.98
C VAL A 177 -2.60 11.27 15.01
N GLU A 178 -3.57 11.30 14.08
CA GLU A 178 -4.33 10.14 13.62
C GLU A 178 -3.92 9.78 12.19
N ILE A 179 -3.52 8.52 11.94
CA ILE A 179 -3.07 8.04 10.64
C ILE A 179 -3.91 6.84 10.21
N GLY A 180 -4.46 6.88 8.99
CA GLY A 180 -5.13 5.73 8.38
C GLY A 180 -6.43 5.28 9.07
N GLY A 181 -7.03 6.12 9.93
CA GLY A 181 -8.33 5.89 10.55
C GLY A 181 -8.34 5.01 11.81
N SER A 182 -7.21 4.38 12.17
CA SER A 182 -7.12 3.49 13.34
C SER A 182 -5.84 3.63 14.16
N PHE A 183 -4.81 4.30 13.63
CA PHE A 183 -3.63 4.64 14.43
C PHE A 183 -3.82 6.02 15.04
N ARG A 184 -3.91 6.09 16.37
CA ARG A 184 -3.94 7.33 17.14
C ARG A 184 -2.81 7.31 18.15
N LEU A 185 -1.91 8.29 18.06
CA LEU A 185 -0.73 8.32 18.93
C LEU A 185 -1.08 8.24 20.43
N PRO A 186 -2.11 8.96 20.96
CA PRO A 186 -2.49 8.84 22.36
C PRO A 186 -2.90 7.42 22.78
N GLU A 187 -3.69 6.73 21.95
CA GLU A 187 -4.15 5.36 22.22
C GLU A 187 -2.99 4.36 22.19
N ILE A 188 -2.02 4.58 21.28
CA ILE A 188 -0.80 3.79 21.16
C ILE A 188 0.12 3.98 22.37
N MET A 189 0.28 5.21 22.86
CA MET A 189 1.05 5.50 24.07
C MET A 189 0.39 4.87 25.31
N GLN A 190 -0.93 4.90 25.39
CA GLN A 190 -1.67 4.22 26.46
C GLN A 190 -1.44 2.70 26.39
N ALA A 191 -1.51 2.09 25.20
CA ALA A 191 -1.28 0.66 25.01
C ALA A 191 0.15 0.23 25.34
N SER A 192 1.15 1.10 25.15
CA SER A 192 2.54 0.82 25.54
C SER A 192 2.77 0.91 27.06
N GLY A 193 1.82 1.51 27.80
CA GLY A 193 1.95 1.80 29.23
C GLY A 193 2.81 3.03 29.52
N ALA A 194 3.09 3.87 28.51
CA ALA A 194 3.77 5.14 28.71
C ALA A 194 2.78 6.21 29.17
N VAL A 195 3.24 7.16 29.98
CA VAL A 195 2.42 8.28 30.44
C VAL A 195 2.61 9.44 29.47
N LEU A 196 1.55 9.78 28.71
CA LEU A 196 1.56 10.91 27.79
C LEU A 196 1.68 12.24 28.56
N ARG A 197 2.74 13.00 28.27
CA ARG A 197 2.94 14.37 28.76
C ARG A 197 2.93 15.33 27.56
N GLU A 198 1.74 15.75 27.15
CA GLU A 198 1.60 16.70 26.04
C GLU A 198 2.06 18.12 26.42
N VAL A 199 2.69 18.83 25.48
CA VAL A 199 3.20 20.19 25.67
C VAL A 199 2.81 21.14 24.54
N GLY A 200 2.85 22.45 24.84
CA GLY A 200 2.50 23.51 23.90
C GLY A 200 1.03 23.48 23.49
N THR A 201 0.76 24.03 22.30
CA THR A 201 -0.57 24.09 21.69
C THR A 201 -0.56 23.40 20.34
N THR A 202 -1.74 23.24 19.73
CA THR A 202 -1.89 22.58 18.43
C THR A 202 -0.99 23.20 17.37
N ASN A 203 -1.02 24.53 17.21
CA ASN A 203 -0.30 25.22 16.15
C ASN A 203 1.12 25.66 16.57
N ILE A 204 1.35 25.93 17.85
CA ILE A 204 2.63 26.45 18.37
C ILE A 204 3.10 25.61 19.55
N THR A 205 4.32 25.09 19.41
CA THR A 205 5.09 24.54 20.52
C THR A 205 6.45 25.25 20.56
N ARG A 206 6.90 25.57 21.77
CA ARG A 206 8.19 26.21 22.04
C ARG A 206 9.11 25.25 22.77
N LEU A 207 10.41 25.48 22.67
CA LEU A 207 11.39 24.68 23.40
C LEU A 207 11.18 24.79 24.93
N SER A 208 10.72 25.97 25.40
CA SER A 208 10.35 26.19 26.80
C SER A 208 9.22 25.28 27.28
N ASP A 209 8.27 24.92 26.41
CA ASP A 209 7.14 24.07 26.78
C ASP A 209 7.64 22.65 27.10
N TYR A 210 8.61 22.15 26.33
CA TYR A 210 9.31 20.90 26.63
C TYR A 210 10.11 21.02 27.93
N ALA A 211 10.93 22.05 28.07
CA ALA A 211 11.82 22.21 29.23
C ALA A 211 11.06 22.30 30.56
N GLN A 212 9.90 22.97 30.59
CA GLN A 212 9.05 23.11 31.78
C GLN A 212 8.30 21.82 32.14
N ALA A 213 8.09 20.93 31.17
CA ALA A 213 7.36 19.69 31.38
C ALA A 213 8.25 18.53 31.89
N ILE A 214 9.57 18.69 31.87
CA ILE A 214 10.52 17.68 32.34
C ILE A 214 10.40 17.53 33.87
N THR A 215 10.21 16.29 34.30
CA THR A 215 10.15 15.88 35.71
C THR A 215 11.09 14.69 35.96
N PRO A 216 11.33 14.29 37.22
CA PRO A 216 12.04 13.05 37.51
C PRO A 216 11.39 11.79 36.91
N ALA A 217 10.10 11.83 36.58
CA ALA A 217 9.39 10.72 35.95
C ALA A 217 9.59 10.67 34.43
N THR A 218 10.09 11.74 33.80
CA THR A 218 10.32 11.80 32.35
C THR A 218 11.38 10.80 31.91
N ALA A 219 11.05 9.98 30.90
CA ALA A 219 11.95 8.98 30.32
C ALA A 219 12.58 9.45 29.01
N LEU A 220 11.80 10.07 28.15
CA LEU A 220 12.23 10.48 26.81
C LEU A 220 11.35 11.61 26.27
N ILE A 221 11.90 12.32 25.28
CA ILE A 221 11.17 13.21 24.40
C ILE A 221 10.88 12.44 23.11
N LEU A 222 9.62 12.43 22.70
CA LEU A 222 9.17 11.87 21.43
C LEU A 222 8.82 13.02 20.49
N ARG A 223 9.43 13.02 19.31
CA ARG A 223 9.03 13.87 18.18
C ARG A 223 8.34 12.98 17.14
N VAL A 224 7.20 13.43 16.62
CA VAL A 224 6.46 12.69 15.58
C VAL A 224 6.25 13.56 14.34
N HIS A 225 6.69 13.05 13.19
CA HIS A 225 6.50 13.75 11.92
C HIS A 225 5.05 13.72 11.46
N ARG A 226 4.55 14.89 11.05
CA ARG A 226 3.20 15.10 10.52
C ARG A 226 3.10 14.63 9.07
N SER A 227 3.11 13.30 8.89
CA SER A 227 3.25 12.66 7.57
C SER A 227 1.96 12.64 6.72
N ASN A 228 0.79 12.94 7.28
CA ASN A 228 -0.50 12.87 6.56
C ASN A 228 -1.30 14.17 6.57
N PHE A 229 -0.81 15.23 7.20
CA PHE A 229 -1.40 16.56 7.17
C PHE A 229 -0.33 17.63 7.37
N VAL A 230 -0.66 18.87 7.03
CA VAL A 230 0.16 20.04 7.40
C VAL A 230 -0.67 21.03 8.20
N MET A 231 0.00 21.85 9.01
CA MET A 231 -0.62 23.00 9.65
C MET A 231 -0.17 24.27 8.92
N ARG A 232 -1.12 25.15 8.58
CA ARG A 232 -0.89 26.43 7.92
C ARG A 232 -1.32 27.59 8.80
N GLY A 233 -0.76 28.77 8.57
CA GLY A 233 -1.03 29.98 9.35
C GLY A 233 0.06 30.26 10.37
N HIS A 234 -0.31 30.74 11.56
CA HIS A 234 0.65 31.03 12.62
C HIS A 234 1.05 29.75 13.36
N THR A 235 2.08 29.09 12.85
CA THR A 235 2.58 27.81 13.38
C THR A 235 4.06 27.89 13.72
N SER A 236 4.49 27.20 14.77
CA SER A 236 5.91 27.12 15.16
C SER A 236 6.17 25.80 15.88
N GLN A 237 7.35 25.23 15.66
CA GLN A 237 7.85 24.06 16.39
C GLN A 237 9.36 24.23 16.62
N PRO A 238 9.93 23.66 17.69
CA PRO A 238 11.39 23.59 17.83
C PRO A 238 12.01 22.77 16.70
N SER A 239 13.27 23.05 16.36
CA SER A 239 14.01 22.18 15.43
C SER A 239 14.33 20.85 16.11
N LEU A 240 14.72 19.84 15.32
CA LEU A 240 15.14 18.55 15.88
C LEU A 240 16.40 18.73 16.74
N GLU A 241 17.35 19.54 16.28
CA GLU A 241 18.61 19.85 16.97
C GLU A 241 18.37 20.49 18.34
N ASP A 242 17.42 21.43 18.43
CA ASP A 242 17.04 22.06 19.69
C ASP A 242 16.48 21.03 20.68
N LEU A 243 15.66 20.09 20.21
CA LEU A 243 15.10 19.00 21.03
C LEU A 243 16.17 17.99 21.45
N VAL A 244 17.11 17.63 20.56
CA VAL A 244 18.26 16.77 20.89
C VAL A 244 19.08 17.42 21.99
N LYS A 245 19.45 18.68 21.80
CA LYS A 245 20.24 19.44 22.78
C LYS A 245 19.55 19.47 24.14
N LEU A 246 18.27 19.82 24.18
CA LEU A 246 17.50 19.84 25.42
C LEU A 246 17.41 18.45 26.08
N ALA A 247 17.17 17.39 25.29
CA ALA A 247 17.08 16.04 25.82
C ALA A 247 18.39 15.62 26.50
N HIS A 248 19.52 15.81 25.80
CA HIS A 248 20.83 15.39 26.30
C HIS A 248 21.33 16.25 27.47
N GLU A 249 21.08 17.57 27.47
CA GLU A 249 21.35 18.45 28.63
C GLU A 249 20.58 18.03 29.90
N ARG A 250 19.49 17.28 29.73
CA ARG A 250 18.63 16.79 30.81
C ARG A 250 18.74 15.27 31.02
N GLU A 251 19.73 14.63 30.41
CA GLU A 251 19.99 13.19 30.50
C GLU A 251 18.78 12.32 30.06
N LEU A 252 18.01 12.80 29.08
CA LEU A 252 16.88 12.11 28.48
C LEU A 252 17.21 11.59 27.09
N TRP A 253 16.48 10.57 26.65
CA TRP A 253 16.52 10.09 25.27
C TRP A 253 15.64 10.93 24.35
N LEU A 254 16.06 11.09 23.10
CA LEU A 254 15.21 11.60 22.03
C LEU A 254 14.89 10.50 21.01
N VAL A 255 13.59 10.30 20.78
CA VAL A 255 13.07 9.39 19.75
C VAL A 255 12.39 10.22 18.66
N ASP A 256 12.81 10.02 17.40
CA ASP A 256 12.22 10.69 16.23
C ASP A 256 11.41 9.67 15.40
N ASP A 257 10.08 9.72 15.50
CA ASP A 257 9.19 8.93 14.67
C ASP A 257 8.86 9.68 13.37
N ILE A 258 9.68 9.45 12.35
CA ILE A 258 9.53 10.10 11.06
C ILE A 258 8.47 9.44 10.18
N GLY A 259 8.17 8.16 10.45
CA GLY A 259 7.09 7.39 9.84
C GLY A 259 7.23 7.06 8.34
N SER A 260 7.83 7.91 7.50
CA SER A 260 7.80 7.80 6.04
C SER A 260 8.85 6.87 5.43
N GLY A 261 10.02 6.77 6.05
CA GLY A 261 11.12 5.90 5.58
C GLY A 261 11.84 6.44 4.34
N ALA A 262 11.99 7.75 4.20
CA ALA A 262 12.71 8.36 3.09
C ALA A 262 14.23 8.07 3.14
N LEU A 263 14.67 6.94 2.58
CA LEU A 263 16.10 6.59 2.48
C LEU A 263 16.80 7.27 1.30
N ALA A 264 16.07 7.56 0.23
CA ALA A 264 16.58 8.39 -0.87
C ALA A 264 16.40 9.88 -0.53
N ASP A 265 17.19 10.74 -1.18
CA ASP A 265 16.93 12.17 -1.19
C ASP A 265 15.68 12.43 -2.05
N TYR A 266 14.60 12.93 -1.46
CA TYR A 266 13.36 13.25 -2.20
C TYR A 266 13.35 14.67 -2.80
N SER A 267 14.30 15.52 -2.41
CA SER A 267 14.38 16.91 -2.87
C SER A 267 14.67 17.05 -4.36
N ARG A 268 15.32 16.04 -4.95
CA ARG A 268 15.53 15.87 -6.39
C ARG A 268 14.24 15.81 -7.21
N TRP A 269 13.10 15.47 -6.62
CA TRP A 269 11.78 15.56 -7.28
C TRP A 269 11.00 16.82 -6.88
N GLY A 270 11.64 17.77 -6.19
CA GLY A 270 11.05 19.03 -5.74
C GLY A 270 10.35 18.95 -4.38
N PHE A 271 10.42 17.80 -3.68
CA PHE A 271 9.82 17.65 -2.35
C PHE A 271 10.69 18.31 -1.28
N ARG A 272 10.08 18.98 -0.30
CA ARG A 272 10.80 19.70 0.77
C ARG A 272 10.32 19.26 2.15
N GLY A 273 11.23 19.30 3.13
CA GLY A 273 10.89 19.11 4.54
C GLY A 273 10.51 17.68 4.93
N GLU A 274 10.73 16.70 4.06
CA GLU A 274 10.55 15.29 4.37
C GLU A 274 11.79 14.79 5.15
N PRO A 275 11.64 14.36 6.41
CA PRO A 275 12.77 13.91 7.21
C PRO A 275 13.33 12.57 6.72
N SER A 276 14.66 12.45 6.70
CA SER A 276 15.33 11.19 6.39
C SER A 276 15.85 10.51 7.67
N PRO A 277 15.85 9.16 7.75
CA PRO A 277 16.39 8.49 8.93
C PRO A 277 17.86 8.81 9.19
N ALA A 278 18.65 8.98 8.12
CA ALA A 278 20.06 9.31 8.22
C ALA A 278 20.31 10.74 8.73
N GLU A 279 19.44 11.68 8.42
CA GLU A 279 19.49 13.04 8.96
C GLU A 279 19.11 13.06 10.43
N SER A 280 17.99 12.43 10.82
CA SER A 280 17.55 12.35 12.21
C SER A 280 18.66 11.84 13.14
N LEU A 281 19.35 10.77 12.73
CA LEU A 281 20.47 10.19 13.49
C LEU A 281 21.71 11.10 13.51
N ARG A 282 22.06 11.77 12.40
CA ARG A 282 23.19 12.71 12.35
C ARG A 282 22.99 13.92 13.24
N LEU A 283 21.74 14.38 13.36
CA LEU A 283 21.37 15.49 14.24
C LEU A 283 21.36 15.09 15.72
N GLY A 284 21.48 13.80 16.03
CA GLY A 284 21.68 13.27 17.38
C GLY A 284 20.45 12.64 18.02
N ALA A 285 19.40 12.32 17.25
CA ALA A 285 18.32 11.48 17.77
C ALA A 285 18.87 10.11 18.19
N ASP A 286 18.47 9.63 19.36
CA ASP A 286 18.98 8.36 19.90
C ASP A 286 18.34 7.14 19.22
N LEU A 287 17.11 7.31 18.73
CA LEU A 287 16.39 6.36 17.88
C LEU A 287 15.60 7.09 16.80
N VAL A 288 15.51 6.48 15.62
CA VAL A 288 14.59 6.87 14.54
C VAL A 288 13.67 5.70 14.17
N LEU A 289 12.38 5.99 13.97
CA LEU A 289 11.35 5.02 13.61
C LEU A 289 10.73 5.36 12.25
N PHE A 290 10.55 4.36 11.38
CA PHE A 290 9.94 4.55 10.07
C PHE A 290 9.30 3.30 9.47
N SER A 291 8.37 3.50 8.52
CA SER A 291 7.72 2.41 7.77
C SER A 291 8.56 1.92 6.59
N GLY A 292 8.53 0.61 6.31
CA GLY A 292 9.17 -0.02 5.15
C GLY A 292 8.38 0.10 3.84
N ASP A 293 7.05 0.22 3.89
CA ASP A 293 6.15 0.17 2.74
C ASP A 293 5.68 1.56 2.24
N LYS A 294 6.40 2.60 2.63
CA LYS A 294 6.13 3.98 2.20
C LYS A 294 7.25 4.45 1.26
N LEU A 295 8.04 5.46 1.66
CA LEU A 295 9.10 6.02 0.82
C LEU A 295 10.32 5.11 0.72
N LEU A 296 10.47 4.12 1.61
CA LEU A 296 11.48 3.06 1.45
C LEU A 296 11.17 2.13 0.26
N GLY A 297 9.90 2.02 -0.16
CA GLY A 297 9.54 1.20 -1.32
C GLY A 297 9.69 -0.32 -1.12
N GLY A 298 9.68 -0.78 0.13
CA GLY A 298 9.81 -2.18 0.51
C GLY A 298 8.49 -2.78 1.02
N PRO A 299 8.56 -3.93 1.72
CA PRO A 299 7.39 -4.54 2.32
C PRO A 299 6.97 -3.80 3.61
N GLN A 300 5.78 -4.13 4.13
CA GLN A 300 5.34 -3.58 5.41
C GLN A 300 6.30 -3.99 6.52
N ALA A 301 6.87 -3.00 7.20
CA ALA A 301 7.74 -3.17 8.36
C ALA A 301 7.78 -1.88 9.17
N GLY A 302 8.07 -1.98 10.46
CA GLY A 302 8.48 -0.86 11.31
C GLY A 302 9.96 -1.02 11.61
N LEU A 303 10.77 -0.11 11.09
CA LEU A 303 12.21 -0.13 11.25
C LEU A 303 12.61 0.80 12.38
N ILE A 304 13.52 0.35 13.24
CA ILE A 304 14.05 1.09 14.37
C ILE A 304 15.57 1.08 14.25
N ALA A 305 16.20 2.24 14.20
CA ALA A 305 17.66 2.37 14.10
C ALA A 305 18.18 3.43 15.08
N GLY A 306 19.36 3.21 15.64
CA GLY A 306 20.00 4.18 16.54
C GLY A 306 21.02 3.54 17.48
N ARG A 307 21.00 3.96 18.75
CA ARG A 307 21.96 3.48 19.78
C ARG A 307 21.82 1.99 20.06
N ARG A 308 22.94 1.29 20.19
CA ARG A 308 22.97 -0.16 20.41
C ARG A 308 22.30 -0.57 21.71
N GLU A 309 22.54 0.18 22.78
CA GLU A 309 21.98 -0.10 24.10
C GLU A 309 20.45 -0.04 24.11
N LEU A 310 19.86 0.89 23.35
CA LEU A 310 18.41 1.05 23.27
C LEU A 310 17.78 -0.06 22.43
N ILE A 311 18.39 -0.40 21.29
CA ILE A 311 17.95 -1.54 20.48
C ILE A 311 17.98 -2.84 21.27
N GLN A 312 19.02 -3.08 22.08
CA GLN A 312 19.10 -4.27 22.94
C GLN A 312 18.01 -4.32 24.02
N ARG A 313 17.59 -3.17 24.57
CA ARG A 313 16.45 -3.11 25.50
C ARG A 313 15.14 -3.45 24.79
N ILE A 314 14.94 -2.89 23.60
CA ILE A 314 13.76 -3.14 22.75
C ILE A 314 13.64 -4.61 22.37
N GLU A 315 14.74 -5.24 21.95
CA GLU A 315 14.73 -6.65 21.53
C GLU A 315 14.49 -7.64 22.67
N LYS A 316 14.71 -7.23 23.93
CA LYS A 316 14.40 -8.02 25.12
C LYS A 316 12.93 -7.95 25.53
N ASP A 317 12.16 -7.00 25.01
CA ASP A 317 10.73 -6.89 25.36
C ASP A 317 9.95 -8.11 24.83
N PRO A 318 9.09 -8.74 25.64
CA PRO A 318 8.32 -9.91 25.20
C PRO A 318 7.44 -9.67 23.96
N LEU A 319 6.95 -8.44 23.73
CA LEU A 319 6.16 -8.10 22.55
C LEU A 319 6.99 -8.11 21.27
N MET A 320 8.33 -8.09 21.35
CA MET A 320 9.19 -8.32 20.20
C MET A 320 8.86 -9.65 19.50
N ARG A 321 8.47 -10.67 20.27
CA ARG A 321 8.05 -11.98 19.73
C ARG A 321 6.69 -11.93 19.04
N ALA A 322 5.79 -11.09 19.51
CA ALA A 322 4.45 -10.90 18.95
C ALA A 322 4.47 -10.04 17.68
N PHE A 323 5.31 -9.01 17.65
CA PHE A 323 5.47 -8.10 16.51
C PHE A 323 6.59 -8.51 15.54
N ARG A 324 7.15 -9.71 15.71
CA ARG A 324 8.25 -10.21 14.90
C ARG A 324 7.86 -10.33 13.43
N LEU A 325 8.77 -9.94 12.54
CA LEU A 325 8.61 -10.15 11.10
C LEU A 325 8.59 -11.64 10.73
N ASP A 326 7.73 -11.99 9.77
CA ASP A 326 7.74 -13.29 9.12
C ASP A 326 8.89 -13.40 8.11
N LYS A 327 9.17 -14.62 7.63
CA LYS A 327 10.32 -14.90 6.75
C LYS A 327 10.21 -14.22 5.38
N MET A 328 9.00 -14.05 4.85
CA MET A 328 8.78 -13.47 3.53
C MET A 328 9.03 -11.97 3.58
N THR A 329 8.47 -11.29 4.58
CA THR A 329 8.71 -9.86 4.80
C THR A 329 10.19 -9.56 5.04
N LEU A 330 10.87 -10.40 5.83
CA LEU A 330 12.31 -10.24 6.06
C LEU A 330 13.14 -10.40 4.78
N ALA A 331 12.83 -11.41 3.95
CA ALA A 331 13.50 -11.64 2.67
C ALA A 331 13.29 -10.49 1.68
N ALA A 332 12.05 -10.00 1.54
CA ALA A 332 11.74 -8.81 0.73
C ALA A 332 12.47 -7.57 1.25
N LEU A 333 12.50 -7.37 2.57
CA LEU A 333 13.14 -6.21 3.19
C LEU A 333 14.65 -6.24 2.96
N GLU A 334 15.30 -7.39 3.16
CA GLU A 334 16.73 -7.56 2.86
C GLU A 334 17.05 -7.21 1.41
N ALA A 335 16.32 -7.79 0.45
CA ALA A 335 16.53 -7.51 -0.96
C ALA A 335 16.34 -6.01 -1.27
N THR A 336 15.33 -5.38 -0.67
CA THR A 336 15.07 -3.95 -0.83
C THR A 336 16.21 -3.10 -0.26
N LEU A 337 16.65 -3.36 0.97
CA LEU A 337 17.75 -2.61 1.61
C LEU A 337 19.06 -2.75 0.82
N ARG A 338 19.32 -3.92 0.22
CA ARG A 338 20.50 -4.14 -0.63
C ARG A 338 20.50 -3.27 -1.88
N LEU A 339 19.35 -2.97 -2.48
CA LEU A 339 19.26 -2.04 -3.61
C LEU A 339 19.74 -0.63 -3.23
N TYR A 340 19.49 -0.20 -2.00
CA TYR A 340 19.92 1.12 -1.51
C TYR A 340 21.44 1.25 -1.28
N LEU A 341 22.21 0.15 -1.37
CA LEU A 341 23.68 0.22 -1.35
C LEU A 341 24.24 0.89 -2.61
N ASP A 342 23.51 0.84 -3.72
CA ASP A 342 23.79 1.60 -4.94
C ASP A 342 22.61 2.55 -5.21
N PRO A 343 22.75 3.86 -4.90
CA PRO A 343 21.70 4.83 -5.14
C PRO A 343 21.22 4.91 -6.60
N ALA A 344 22.07 4.64 -7.59
CA ALA A 344 21.66 4.63 -8.98
C ALA A 344 20.80 3.40 -9.30
N GLN A 345 21.18 2.23 -8.78
CA GLN A 345 20.38 1.01 -8.90
C GLN A 345 19.01 1.17 -8.22
N ALA A 346 18.97 1.74 -7.01
CA ALA A 346 17.73 1.97 -6.28
C ALA A 346 16.71 2.80 -7.08
N LEU A 347 17.15 3.86 -7.77
CA LEU A 347 16.26 4.70 -8.59
C LEU A 347 15.60 3.95 -9.74
N HIS A 348 16.24 2.90 -10.24
CA HIS A 348 15.76 2.11 -11.36
C HIS A 348 14.93 0.90 -10.93
N GLU A 349 15.32 0.24 -9.84
CA GLU A 349 14.72 -1.03 -9.42
C GLU A 349 13.64 -0.89 -8.35
N VAL A 350 13.75 0.09 -7.43
CA VAL A 350 12.73 0.31 -6.41
C VAL A 350 11.51 0.95 -7.07
N PRO A 351 10.33 0.30 -7.09
CA PRO A 351 9.22 0.74 -7.93
C PRO A 351 8.74 2.17 -7.67
N ILE A 352 8.66 2.59 -6.41
CA ILE A 352 8.27 3.97 -6.08
C ILE A 352 9.26 5.00 -6.63
N LEU A 353 10.57 4.73 -6.53
CA LEU A 353 11.61 5.62 -7.05
C LEU A 353 11.62 5.63 -8.58
N ARG A 354 11.41 4.47 -9.20
CA ARG A 354 11.27 4.34 -10.66
C ARG A 354 10.08 5.14 -11.19
N LEU A 355 8.92 5.06 -10.52
CA LEU A 355 7.72 5.81 -10.93
C LEU A 355 7.89 7.33 -10.77
N LEU A 356 8.57 7.76 -9.70
CA LEU A 356 8.94 9.17 -9.47
C LEU A 356 9.93 9.69 -10.51
N SER A 357 10.90 8.86 -10.91
CA SER A 357 11.97 9.22 -11.85
C SER A 357 11.52 9.34 -13.31
N GLN A 358 10.27 9.01 -13.63
CA GLN A 358 9.74 9.21 -14.98
C GLN A 358 9.66 10.70 -15.33
N SER A 359 10.29 11.10 -16.43
CA SER A 359 10.19 12.47 -16.93
C SER A 359 8.78 12.76 -17.47
N LEU A 360 8.36 14.03 -17.41
CA LEU A 360 7.10 14.47 -18.02
C LEU A 360 7.05 14.18 -19.52
N GLU A 361 8.19 14.27 -20.21
CA GLU A 361 8.26 13.96 -21.64
C GLU A 361 7.98 12.48 -21.92
N GLN A 362 8.58 11.57 -21.15
CA GLN A 362 8.31 10.13 -21.27
C GLN A 362 6.83 9.83 -21.03
N LEU A 363 6.23 10.41 -19.98
CA LEU A 363 4.79 10.26 -19.71
C LEU A 363 3.95 10.82 -20.87
N ARG A 364 4.31 11.98 -21.42
CA ARG A 364 3.58 12.61 -22.54
C ARG A 364 3.62 11.74 -23.80
N ARG A 365 4.78 11.14 -24.11
CA ARG A 365 4.93 10.20 -25.24
C ARG A 365 4.10 8.93 -25.02
N ARG A 366 4.11 8.34 -23.82
CA ARG A 366 3.25 7.19 -23.46
C ARG A 366 1.77 7.55 -23.61
N ALA A 367 1.35 8.67 -23.02
CA ALA A 367 -0.04 9.13 -23.06
C ALA A 367 -0.55 9.35 -24.49
N ARG A 368 0.25 9.98 -25.37
CA ARG A 368 -0.13 10.18 -26.78
C ARG A 368 -0.33 8.86 -27.52
N ARG A 369 0.56 7.87 -27.31
CA ARG A 369 0.45 6.54 -27.93
C ARG A 369 -0.79 5.79 -27.48
N ILE A 370 -1.07 5.80 -26.16
CA ILE A 370 -2.27 5.17 -25.60
C ILE A 370 -3.53 5.90 -26.09
N ALA A 371 -3.57 7.23 -26.00
CA ALA A 371 -4.70 8.03 -26.44
C ALA A 371 -5.04 7.82 -27.93
N ALA A 372 -4.03 7.65 -28.80
CA ALA A 372 -4.26 7.32 -30.21
C ALA A 372 -5.05 6.02 -30.38
N LYS A 373 -4.74 4.98 -29.61
CA LYS A 373 -5.49 3.71 -29.60
C LYS A 373 -6.89 3.85 -29.01
N LEU A 374 -7.06 4.68 -27.99
CA LEU A 374 -8.37 4.88 -27.36
C LEU A 374 -9.32 5.72 -28.22
N ARG A 375 -8.80 6.63 -29.05
CA ARG A 375 -9.62 7.46 -29.96
C ARG A 375 -10.37 6.67 -31.03
N SER A 376 -9.91 5.46 -31.37
CA SER A 376 -10.64 4.59 -32.31
C SER A 376 -11.81 3.85 -31.66
N LEU A 377 -12.01 3.97 -30.35
CA LEU A 377 -13.12 3.31 -29.65
C LEU A 377 -14.41 4.14 -29.83
N PRO A 378 -15.48 3.58 -30.45
CA PRO A 378 -16.69 4.33 -30.81
C PRO A 378 -17.52 4.80 -29.61
N LEU A 379 -17.25 4.28 -28.41
CA LEU A 379 -17.99 4.60 -27.19
C LEU A 379 -17.32 5.70 -26.34
N LEU A 380 -16.19 6.23 -26.82
CA LEU A 380 -15.51 7.36 -26.20
C LEU A 380 -15.76 8.61 -27.02
N ARG A 381 -16.54 9.55 -26.46
CA ARG A 381 -16.85 10.83 -27.09
C ARG A 381 -15.60 11.70 -27.25
N GLN A 382 -14.70 11.63 -26.28
CA GLN A 382 -13.52 12.50 -26.22
C GLN A 382 -12.37 11.80 -25.50
N VAL A 383 -11.17 11.89 -26.08
CA VAL A 383 -9.92 11.41 -25.48
C VAL A 383 -8.84 12.47 -25.63
N GLN A 384 -8.39 13.04 -24.51
CA GLN A 384 -7.42 14.13 -24.47
C GLN A 384 -6.25 13.83 -23.55
N VAL A 385 -5.04 14.17 -23.99
CA VAL A 385 -3.85 14.15 -23.15
C VAL A 385 -3.70 15.53 -22.53
N ARG A 386 -3.55 15.60 -21.21
CA ARG A 386 -3.43 16.86 -20.47
C ARG A 386 -2.33 16.77 -19.42
N GLU A 387 -1.77 17.92 -19.07
CA GLU A 387 -0.93 18.06 -17.89
C GLU A 387 -1.80 18.16 -16.64
N ASP A 388 -1.30 17.63 -15.54
CA ASP A 388 -1.99 17.66 -14.25
C ASP A 388 -0.95 17.62 -13.12
N ARG A 389 -1.43 17.59 -11.87
CA ARG A 389 -0.62 17.37 -10.69
C ARG A 389 -1.20 16.24 -9.85
N VAL A 390 -0.34 15.48 -9.17
CA VAL A 390 -0.77 14.40 -8.31
C VAL A 390 0.07 14.30 -7.05
N ALA A 391 -0.53 13.83 -5.97
CA ALA A 391 0.16 13.55 -4.72
C ALA A 391 0.95 12.23 -4.81
N VAL A 392 2.04 12.12 -4.07
CA VAL A 392 2.76 10.84 -3.95
C VAL A 392 1.90 9.81 -3.20
N GLY A 393 1.18 10.22 -2.16
CA GLY A 393 0.24 9.39 -1.41
C GLY A 393 0.17 9.74 0.07
N GLY A 394 -0.84 9.22 0.76
CA GLY A 394 -1.08 9.53 2.17
C GLY A 394 0.00 8.93 3.08
N GLY A 395 0.40 9.67 4.12
CA GLY A 395 1.28 9.18 5.19
C GLY A 395 2.79 9.35 4.97
N SER A 396 3.20 10.21 4.03
CA SER A 396 4.57 10.73 3.91
C SER A 396 4.61 12.22 3.56
N LEU A 397 4.22 12.59 2.33
CA LEU A 397 4.36 13.94 1.75
C LEU A 397 3.01 14.69 1.61
N PRO A 398 2.41 15.20 2.70
CA PRO A 398 1.10 15.86 2.64
C PRO A 398 1.14 17.18 1.85
N GLU A 399 0.09 17.44 1.06
CA GLU A 399 -0.10 18.62 0.20
C GLU A 399 0.97 18.88 -0.88
N GLN A 400 2.07 18.13 -0.89
CA GLN A 400 3.08 18.21 -1.94
C GLN A 400 2.64 17.40 -3.15
N THR A 401 2.79 17.99 -4.32
CA THR A 401 2.34 17.38 -5.58
C THR A 401 3.46 17.38 -6.60
N LEU A 402 3.42 16.41 -7.51
CA LEU A 402 4.32 16.26 -8.65
C LEU A 402 3.55 16.51 -9.95
N PRO A 403 4.17 17.17 -10.95
CA PRO A 403 3.62 17.22 -12.30
C PRO A 403 3.40 15.82 -12.89
N THR A 404 2.34 15.65 -13.66
CA THR A 404 2.01 14.40 -14.35
C THR A 404 1.31 14.64 -15.69
N ILE A 405 1.10 13.55 -16.44
CA ILE A 405 0.31 13.51 -17.66
C ILE A 405 -0.83 12.51 -17.49
N VAL A 406 -2.04 12.98 -17.76
CA VAL A 406 -3.26 12.18 -17.74
C VAL A 406 -3.83 11.98 -19.14
N ILE A 407 -4.56 10.89 -19.31
CA ILE A 407 -5.48 10.69 -20.43
C ILE A 407 -6.90 10.89 -19.90
N ALA A 408 -7.50 12.03 -20.23
CA ALA A 408 -8.88 12.36 -19.90
C ALA A 408 -9.82 11.74 -20.93
N VAL A 409 -10.72 10.90 -20.45
CA VAL A 409 -11.69 10.16 -21.27
C VAL A 409 -13.11 10.58 -20.89
N LYS A 410 -13.93 10.93 -21.89
CA LYS A 410 -15.38 11.10 -21.71
C LYS A 410 -16.15 9.99 -22.43
N PRO A 411 -16.97 9.20 -21.72
CA PRO A 411 -17.86 8.24 -22.36
C PRO A 411 -18.93 8.94 -23.21
N GLN A 412 -19.42 8.24 -24.24
CA GLN A 412 -20.52 8.72 -25.09
C GLN A 412 -21.90 8.28 -24.57
N ALA A 413 -22.01 7.03 -24.10
CA ALA A 413 -23.29 6.37 -23.81
C ALA A 413 -23.53 6.07 -22.32
N CYS A 414 -22.63 6.49 -21.44
CA CYS A 414 -22.76 6.32 -19.98
C CYS A 414 -22.15 7.51 -19.25
N THR A 415 -22.32 7.56 -17.93
CA THR A 415 -21.67 8.52 -17.05
C THR A 415 -20.21 8.16 -16.80
N ASP A 416 -19.41 9.13 -16.34
CA ASP A 416 -18.04 8.91 -15.87
C ASP A 416 -17.97 7.93 -14.68
N ALA A 417 -18.94 8.00 -13.77
CA ALA A 417 -19.08 7.07 -12.65
C ALA A 417 -19.30 5.62 -13.12
N GLU A 418 -20.19 5.40 -14.09
CA GLU A 418 -20.42 4.07 -14.68
C GLU A 418 -19.20 3.55 -15.42
N LEU A 419 -18.53 4.38 -16.21
CA LEU A 419 -17.28 3.99 -16.88
C LEU A 419 -16.20 3.61 -15.85
N ALA A 420 -16.03 4.41 -14.79
CA ALA A 420 -15.08 4.11 -13.72
C ALA A 420 -15.43 2.81 -12.99
N GLN A 421 -16.72 2.53 -12.75
CA GLN A 421 -17.16 1.24 -12.20
C GLN A 421 -16.81 0.08 -13.13
N ARG A 422 -17.12 0.19 -14.43
CA ARG A 422 -16.80 -0.84 -15.43
C ARG A 422 -15.30 -1.12 -15.49
N LEU A 423 -14.46 -0.10 -15.40
CA LEU A 423 -13.00 -0.24 -15.32
C LEU A 423 -12.56 -0.97 -14.03
N ARG A 424 -13.16 -0.66 -12.87
CA ARG A 424 -12.84 -1.38 -11.63
C ARG A 424 -13.27 -2.86 -11.66
N THR A 425 -14.27 -3.19 -12.46
CA THR A 425 -14.79 -4.55 -12.62
C THR A 425 -14.27 -5.27 -13.87
N SER A 426 -13.42 -4.63 -14.69
CA SER A 426 -12.84 -5.23 -15.89
C SER A 426 -11.74 -6.25 -15.56
N GLU A 427 -11.22 -6.93 -16.58
CA GLU A 427 -10.16 -7.92 -16.44
C GLU A 427 -8.99 -7.62 -17.43
N PRO A 428 -7.87 -7.04 -16.96
CA PRO A 428 -7.57 -6.73 -15.57
C PRO A 428 -8.36 -5.51 -15.03
N PRO A 429 -8.57 -5.41 -13.70
CA PRO A 429 -9.16 -4.23 -13.09
C PRO A 429 -8.28 -3.01 -13.27
N LEU A 430 -8.89 -1.87 -13.60
CA LEU A 430 -8.23 -0.58 -13.69
C LEU A 430 -8.94 0.41 -12.77
N VAL A 431 -8.17 1.10 -11.92
CA VAL A 431 -8.71 2.12 -11.01
C VAL A 431 -8.32 3.51 -11.53
N PRO A 432 -9.27 4.27 -12.11
CA PRO A 432 -9.04 5.64 -12.53
C PRO A 432 -9.36 6.63 -11.38
N ARG A 433 -9.14 7.92 -11.63
CA ARG A 433 -9.79 8.99 -10.85
C ARG A 433 -10.85 9.71 -11.69
N ILE A 434 -11.87 10.27 -11.06
CA ILE A 434 -12.90 11.08 -11.72
C ILE A 434 -12.67 12.54 -11.34
N GLN A 435 -12.64 13.43 -12.33
CA GLN A 435 -12.47 14.86 -12.13
C GLN A 435 -13.05 15.63 -13.32
N ASP A 436 -13.74 16.75 -13.05
CA ASP A 436 -14.31 17.65 -14.06
C ASP A 436 -15.15 16.93 -15.15
N GLY A 437 -15.96 15.95 -14.72
CA GLY A 437 -16.81 15.15 -15.61
C GLY A 437 -16.03 14.24 -16.57
N CYS A 438 -14.79 13.88 -16.23
CA CYS A 438 -13.93 13.00 -17.01
C CYS A 438 -13.42 11.84 -16.15
N VAL A 439 -13.24 10.68 -16.78
CA VAL A 439 -12.42 9.59 -16.23
C VAL A 439 -10.96 9.87 -16.61
N LEU A 440 -10.11 10.10 -15.62
CA LEU A 440 -8.69 10.37 -15.82
C LEU A 440 -7.88 9.10 -15.58
N LEU A 441 -7.02 8.79 -16.55
CA LEU A 441 -6.01 7.73 -16.47
C LEU A 441 -4.64 8.39 -16.30
N ASP A 442 -4.15 8.45 -15.07
CA ASP A 442 -2.87 9.08 -14.75
C ASP A 442 -1.72 8.07 -14.90
N LEU A 443 -0.79 8.36 -15.82
CA LEU A 443 0.31 7.44 -16.13
C LEU A 443 1.44 7.45 -15.10
N ARG A 444 1.41 8.36 -14.11
CA ARG A 444 2.42 8.42 -13.05
C ARG A 444 2.48 7.15 -12.22
N SER A 445 1.33 6.54 -11.95
CA SER A 445 1.21 5.30 -11.18
C SER A 445 1.07 4.03 -12.04
N VAL A 446 1.07 4.17 -13.37
CA VAL A 446 0.98 3.04 -14.31
C VAL A 446 2.38 2.64 -14.76
N PHE A 447 2.76 1.39 -14.51
CA PHE A 447 4.02 0.87 -15.01
C PHE A 447 4.03 0.83 -16.54
N PRO A 448 5.15 1.18 -17.21
CA PRO A 448 5.28 1.09 -18.66
C PRO A 448 4.84 -0.26 -19.26
N GLU A 449 5.12 -1.36 -18.56
CA GLU A 449 4.76 -2.72 -18.97
C GLU A 449 3.24 -2.96 -18.98
N GLN A 450 2.47 -2.13 -18.27
CA GLN A 450 1.01 -2.21 -18.17
C GLN A 450 0.27 -1.41 -19.26
N ASP A 451 0.97 -0.67 -20.14
CA ASP A 451 0.35 0.19 -21.16
C ASP A 451 -0.63 -0.58 -22.06
N ALA A 452 -0.29 -1.82 -22.45
CA ALA A 452 -1.15 -2.67 -23.27
C ALA A 452 -2.39 -3.18 -22.50
N LEU A 453 -2.20 -3.57 -21.24
CA LEU A 453 -3.29 -4.02 -20.36
C LEU A 453 -4.25 -2.88 -20.06
N LEU A 454 -3.76 -1.66 -19.86
CA LEU A 454 -4.59 -0.47 -19.69
C LEU A 454 -5.50 -0.24 -20.90
N VAL A 455 -4.96 -0.32 -22.12
CA VAL A 455 -5.76 -0.17 -23.35
C VAL A 455 -6.82 -1.28 -23.45
N LYS A 456 -6.45 -2.52 -23.11
CA LYS A 456 -7.38 -3.65 -23.07
C LYS A 456 -8.52 -3.39 -22.07
N SER A 457 -8.21 -3.01 -20.82
CA SER A 457 -9.24 -2.72 -19.80
C SER A 457 -10.21 -1.63 -20.23
N VAL A 458 -9.72 -0.55 -20.86
CA VAL A 458 -10.59 0.53 -21.38
C VAL A 458 -11.45 0.04 -22.54
N THR A 459 -10.88 -0.78 -23.44
CA THR A 459 -11.62 -1.37 -24.56
C THR A 459 -12.74 -2.30 -24.07
N ASP A 460 -12.44 -3.17 -23.12
CA ASP A 460 -13.40 -4.11 -22.54
C ASP A 460 -14.51 -3.35 -21.80
N ALA A 461 -14.15 -2.33 -20.98
CA ALA A 461 -15.13 -1.51 -20.26
C ALA A 461 -16.06 -0.71 -21.19
N CYS A 462 -15.58 -0.36 -22.38
CA CYS A 462 -16.43 0.23 -23.42
C CYS A 462 -17.37 -0.83 -24.02
N THR A 463 -16.89 -2.04 -24.28
CA THR A 463 -17.65 -3.06 -25.04
C THR A 463 -18.80 -3.71 -24.25
N ILE A 464 -18.75 -3.71 -22.91
CA ILE A 464 -19.74 -4.35 -22.01
C ILE A 464 -21.14 -3.66 -22.03
N ALA A 465 -21.38 -2.67 -22.90
CA ALA A 465 -22.67 -1.97 -23.02
C ALA A 465 -23.85 -2.78 -23.61
N LYS A 466 -23.75 -4.12 -23.71
CA LYS A 466 -24.88 -4.98 -24.11
C LYS A 466 -24.87 -6.26 -23.28
N ASN A 467 -25.66 -6.27 -22.20
CA ASN A 467 -26.31 -7.46 -21.66
C ASN A 467 -27.65 -7.04 -21.08
#